data_AF-A0A932MGY9-F1
#
_entry.id   AF-A0A932MGY9-F1
#
_cell.length_a   1.000
_cell.length_b   1.000
_cell.length_c   1.000
_cell.angle_alpha   90.00
_cell.angle_beta   90.00
_cell.angle_gamma   90.00
#
_symmetry.space_group_name_H-M   'P 1'
#
loop_
_entity.id
_entity.type
_entity.pdbx_description
1 polymer ?
#
loop_
_entity_poly.entity_id
_entity_poly.type
_entity_poly.pdbx_seq_one_letter_code
_entity_poly.pdbx_strand_id
1 'polypeptide(L)'
;GETADLVIARLVAEGGGGAVVVSSDREIADAARRRGAAWLSAPEFMARVEASRLVSLKGGEEEDPPEKSGKGTPRRLPKAERRRQRRLKAL
;
A
#
# COMPACT_ATOMS: atom_id res chain seq x y z
N GLY A 1 29.86 -5.00 5.94
CA GLY A 1 28.94 -4.18 5.15
C GLY A 1 27.53 -4.64 5.43
N GLU A 2 26.60 -3.73 5.67
CA GLU A 2 25.18 -4.05 5.87
C GLU A 2 24.46 -3.88 4.52
N THR A 3 23.62 -4.84 4.13
CA THR A 3 22.80 -4.72 2.92
C THR A 3 21.49 -4.01 3.23
N ALA A 4 20.92 -3.32 2.23
CA ALA A 4 19.62 -2.68 2.38
C ALA A 4 18.54 -3.69 2.82
N ASP A 5 18.60 -4.93 2.33
CA ASP A 5 17.65 -5.99 2.67
C ASP A 5 17.69 -6.34 4.16
N LEU A 6 18.89 -6.38 4.75
CA LEU A 6 19.06 -6.64 6.18
C LEU A 6 18.51 -5.50 7.03
N VAL A 7 18.74 -4.25 6.63
CA VAL A 7 18.19 -3.07 7.32
C VAL A 7 16.67 -3.06 7.25
N ILE A 8 16.10 -3.22 6.05
CA ILE A 8 14.65 -3.20 5.82
C ILE A 8 13.98 -4.35 6.57
N ALA A 9 14.58 -5.53 6.54
CA ALA A 9 14.15 -6.67 7.33
C ALA A 9 14.05 -6.32 8.83
N ARG A 10 15.09 -5.70 9.41
CA ARG A 10 15.10 -5.31 10.82
C ARG A 10 14.00 -4.29 11.13
N LEU A 11 13.89 -3.24 10.32
CA LEU A 11 12.86 -2.20 10.49
C LEU A 11 11.43 -2.76 10.39
N VAL A 12 11.19 -3.71 9.49
CA VAL A 12 9.90 -4.39 9.37
C VAL A 12 9.62 -5.27 10.59
N ALA A 13 10.63 -5.93 11.15
CA ALA A 13 10.48 -6.73 12.36
C ALA A 13 10.17 -5.86 13.58
N GLU A 14 10.81 -4.70 13.70
CA GLU A 14 10.57 -3.73 14.77
C GLU A 14 9.20 -3.03 14.64
N GLY A 15 8.82 -2.63 13.41
CA GLY A 15 7.56 -1.94 13.14
C GLY A 15 6.33 -2.86 13.03
N GLY A 16 6.53 -4.17 12.91
CA GLY A 16 5.46 -5.18 12.85
C GLY A 16 4.38 -4.87 11.82
N GLY A 17 3.11 -4.97 12.23
CA GLY A 17 1.95 -4.74 11.36
C GLY A 17 1.71 -3.29 10.92
N GLY A 18 2.43 -2.32 11.51
CA GLY A 18 2.35 -0.90 11.17
C GLY A 18 3.40 -0.47 10.14
N ALA A 19 4.37 -1.33 9.81
CA ALA A 19 5.39 -1.02 8.82
C ALA A 19 4.85 -1.13 7.39
N VAL A 20 5.20 -0.14 6.56
CA VAL A 20 4.99 -0.16 5.11
C VAL A 20 6.33 -0.09 4.40
N VAL A 21 6.58 -1.05 3.52
CA VAL A 21 7.79 -1.07 2.69
C VAL A 21 7.44 -0.58 1.30
N VAL A 22 8.17 0.43 0.81
CA VAL A 22 8.08 0.92 -0.56
C VAL A 22 9.29 0.43 -1.33
N SER A 23 9.11 -0.47 -2.30
CA SER A 23 10.20 -0.97 -3.13
C SER A 23 9.72 -1.48 -4.49
N SER A 24 10.55 -1.33 -5.51
CA SER A 24 10.36 -1.94 -6.84
C SER A 24 10.91 -3.37 -6.90
N ASP A 25 11.70 -3.78 -5.91
CA ASP A 25 12.33 -5.09 -5.84
C ASP A 25 11.35 -6.15 -5.31
N ARG A 26 11.21 -7.25 -6.05
CA ARG A 26 10.32 -8.36 -5.71
C ARG A 26 10.80 -9.13 -4.48
N GLU A 27 12.11 -9.27 -4.28
CA GLU A 27 12.66 -10.00 -3.13
C GLU A 27 12.34 -9.26 -1.82
N ILE A 28 12.46 -7.93 -1.82
CA ILE A 28 12.10 -7.07 -0.70
C ILE A 28 10.59 -7.11 -0.45
N ALA A 29 9.77 -7.05 -1.50
CA ALA A 29 8.32 -7.13 -1.38
C ALA A 29 7.86 -8.45 -0.73
N ASP A 30 8.44 -9.57 -1.15
CA ASP A 30 8.14 -10.88 -0.59
C ASP A 30 8.65 -11.03 0.84
N ALA A 31 9.83 -10.47 1.16
CA ALA A 31 10.35 -10.45 2.52
C ALA A 31 9.46 -9.65 3.48
N ALA A 32 8.96 -8.48 3.05
CA ALA A 32 8.02 -7.67 3.83
C ALA A 32 6.69 -8.43 4.04
N ARG A 33 6.18 -9.07 2.99
CA ARG A 33 4.93 -9.83 3.03
C ARG A 33 5.00 -11.02 3.98
N ARG A 34 6.12 -11.77 3.98
CA ARG A 34 6.34 -12.89 4.92
C ARG A 34 6.33 -12.45 6.39
N ARG A 35 6.69 -11.19 6.66
CA ARG A 35 6.73 -10.60 8.01
C ARG A 35 5.44 -9.87 8.39
N GLY A 36 4.43 -9.87 7.53
CA GLY A 36 3.11 -9.30 7.81
C GLY A 36 2.99 -7.79 7.60
N ALA A 37 4.06 -7.13 7.15
CA ALA A 37 4.07 -5.72 6.76
C ALA A 37 3.34 -5.49 5.44
N ALA A 38 2.79 -4.29 5.27
CA ALA A 38 2.25 -3.88 3.98
C ALA A 38 3.39 -3.53 3.02
N TRP A 39 3.22 -3.79 1.74
CA TRP A 39 4.19 -3.43 0.72
C TRP A 39 3.51 -2.64 -0.41
N LEU A 40 4.27 -1.72 -1.00
CA LEU A 40 3.84 -0.86 -2.08
C LEU A 40 4.98 -0.73 -3.11
N SER A 41 4.65 -0.72 -4.40
CA SER A 41 5.67 -0.44 -5.41
C SER A 41 6.05 1.04 -5.40
N ALA A 42 7.28 1.39 -5.79
CA ALA A 42 7.69 2.79 -5.88
C ALA A 42 6.81 3.62 -6.84
N PRO A 43 6.42 3.11 -8.04
CA PRO A 43 5.49 3.82 -8.90
C PRO A 43 4.11 4.03 -8.27
N GLU A 44 3.58 3.03 -7.56
CA GLU A 44 2.27 3.13 -6.89
C GLU A 44 2.32 4.12 -5.71
N PHE A 45 3.45 4.18 -5.01
CA PHE A 45 3.69 5.19 -3.97
C PHE A 45 3.67 6.60 -4.54
N MET A 46 4.42 6.84 -5.63
CA MET A 46 4.48 8.15 -6.26
C MET A 46 3.10 8.61 -6.77
N ALA A 47 2.36 7.72 -7.44
CA ALA A 47 1.01 8.01 -7.90
C ALA A 47 0.06 8.41 -6.76
N ARG A 48 0.16 7.74 -5.59
CA ARG A 48 -0.65 8.09 -4.41
C ARG A 48 -0.24 9.42 -3.79
N VAL A 49 1.05 9.71 -3.72
CA VAL A 49 1.55 11.00 -3.21
C VAL A 49 1.10 12.15 -4.11
N GLU A 50 1.17 11.98 -5.42
CA GLU A 50 0.69 12.97 -6.40
C GLU A 50 -0.83 13.16 -6.31
N ALA A 51 -1.61 12.08 -6.22
CA ALA A 51 -3.05 12.15 -6.02
C ALA A 51 -3.41 12.87 -4.70
N SER A 52 -2.72 12.55 -3.60
CA SER A 52 -2.92 13.20 -2.30
C SER A 52 -2.60 14.70 -2.33
N ARG A 53 -1.54 15.11 -3.03
CA ARG A 53 -1.21 16.52 -3.26
C ARG A 53 -2.30 17.24 -4.04
N LEU A 54 -2.85 16.61 -5.08
CA LEU A 54 -3.94 17.17 -5.87
C LEU A 54 -5.23 17.31 -5.05
N VAL A 55 -5.58 16.33 -4.22
CA VAL A 55 -6.73 16.38 -3.30
C VAL A 55 -6.54 17.48 -2.25
N SER A 56 -5.34 17.62 -1.69
CA SER A 56 -5.03 18.67 -0.71
C SER A 56 -5.16 20.08 -1.31
N LEU A 57 -4.80 20.25 -2.58
CA LEU A 57 -4.92 21.52 -3.30
C LEU A 57 -6.36 21.82 -3.75
N LYS A 58 -7.17 20.78 -4.00
CA LYS A 58 -8.58 20.92 -4.42
C LYS A 58 -9.56 21.09 -3.26
N GLY A 59 -9.09 21.09 -2.02
CA GLY A 59 -9.95 21.30 -0.85
C GLY A 59 -10.86 20.11 -0.58
N GLY A 60 -10.27 18.97 -0.23
CA GLY A 60 -10.91 17.95 0.62
C GLY A 60 -12.33 17.54 0.22
N GLU A 61 -12.56 17.19 -1.04
CA GLU A 61 -13.72 16.36 -1.36
C GLU A 61 -13.36 14.92 -1.00
N GLU A 62 -14.03 14.40 0.02
CA GLU A 62 -14.03 12.97 0.35
C GLU A 62 -14.20 12.17 -0.95
N GLU A 63 -13.28 11.23 -1.19
CA GLU A 63 -13.34 10.34 -2.34
C GLU A 63 -14.70 9.62 -2.37
N ASP A 64 -15.61 10.14 -3.19
CA ASP A 64 -16.74 9.35 -3.66
C ASP A 64 -16.13 8.11 -4.33
N PRO A 65 -16.45 6.89 -3.85
CA PRO A 65 -15.86 5.69 -4.42
C PRO A 65 -16.18 5.64 -5.91
N PRO A 66 -15.24 5.19 -6.77
CA PRO A 66 -15.43 5.23 -8.21
C PRO A 66 -16.76 4.57 -8.56
N GLU A 67 -17.65 5.35 -9.19
CA GLU A 67 -18.95 4.86 -9.67
C GLU A 67 -18.68 3.67 -10.57
N LYS A 68 -19.11 2.49 -10.11
CA LYS A 68 -18.99 1.26 -10.88
C LYS A 68 -20.00 1.31 -12.00
N SER A 69 -19.56 1.77 -13.16
CA SER A 69 -20.25 1.59 -14.44
C SER A 69 -20.26 0.11 -14.80
N GLY A 70 -21.17 -0.65 -14.18
CA GLY A 70 -21.31 -2.08 -14.43
C GLY A 70 -22.49 -2.68 -13.70
N LYS A 71 -23.60 -2.85 -14.43
CA LYS A 71 -24.75 -3.70 -14.05
C LYS A 71 -24.29 -5.16 -14.00
N GLY A 72 -23.56 -5.53 -12.95
CA GLY A 72 -23.08 -6.89 -12.74
C GLY A 72 -22.63 -7.06 -11.30
N THR A 73 -22.90 -8.24 -10.72
CA THR A 73 -22.56 -8.57 -9.34
C THR A 73 -21.12 -8.15 -9.07
N PRO A 74 -20.87 -7.18 -8.16
CA PRO A 74 -19.53 -6.69 -7.94
C PRO A 74 -18.72 -7.87 -7.41
N ARG A 75 -17.80 -8.41 -8.22
CA ARG A 75 -16.87 -9.46 -7.79
C ARG A 75 -16.14 -8.90 -6.57
N ARG A 76 -16.54 -9.36 -5.39
CA ARG A 76 -15.91 -8.99 -4.13
C ARG A 76 -14.43 -9.29 -4.28
N LEU A 77 -13.59 -8.26 -4.15
CA LEU A 77 -12.14 -8.42 -4.17
C LEU A 77 -11.73 -9.53 -3.18
N PRO A 78 -10.71 -10.35 -3.51
CA PRO A 78 -10.21 -11.39 -2.62
C PRO A 78 -9.92 -10.86 -1.22
N LYS A 79 -10.07 -11.70 -0.18
CA LYS A 79 -9.89 -11.30 1.23
C LYS A 79 -8.53 -10.62 1.48
N ALA A 80 -7.47 -11.08 0.81
CA ALA A 80 -6.13 -10.50 0.91
C ALA A 80 -6.09 -9.05 0.39
N GLU A 81 -6.68 -8.80 -0.79
CA GLU A 81 -6.71 -7.46 -1.39
C GLU A 81 -7.54 -6.48 -0.56
N ARG A 82 -8.66 -6.94 0.02
CA ARG A 82 -9.46 -6.12 0.93
C ARG A 82 -8.71 -5.76 2.21
N ARG A 83 -7.92 -6.68 2.78
CA ARG A 83 -7.09 -6.40 3.96
C ARG A 83 -5.98 -5.39 3.63
N ARG A 84 -5.34 -5.55 2.47
CA ARG A 84 -4.35 -4.60 1.95
C ARG A 84 -4.95 -3.20 1.79
N GLN A 85 -6.08 -3.07 1.09
CA GLN A 85 -6.75 -1.78 0.91
C GLN A 85 -7.18 -1.14 2.23
N ARG A 86 -7.72 -1.91 3.18
CA ARG A 86 -8.08 -1.38 4.51
C ARG A 86 -6.89 -0.83 5.28
N ARG A 87 -5.74 -1.52 5.26
CA ARG A 87 -4.51 -1.03 5.90
C ARG A 87 -4.00 0.24 5.23
N LEU A 88 -4.06 0.29 3.90
CA LEU A 88 -3.61 1.45 3.14
C LEU A 88 -4.53 2.66 3.27
N LYS A 89 -5.83 2.47 3.56
CA LYS A 89 -6.78 3.55 3.85
C LYS A 89 -6.72 4.07 5.28
N ALA A 90 -6.09 3.33 6.20
CA ALA A 90 -5.95 3.71 7.60
C ALA A 90 -4.62 4.46 7.88
N LEU A 91 -3.84 4.72 6.83
CA LEU A 91 -2.69 5.62 6.80
C LEU A 91 -3.14 6.98 6.30
#